data_AF-A0A645ISY0-F1
#
_entry.id   AF-A0A645ISY0-F1
#
_cell.length_a   1.000
_cell.length_b   1.000
_cell.length_c   1.000
_cell.angle_alpha   90.00
_cell.angle_beta   90.00
_cell.angle_gamma   90.00
#
_symmetry.space_group_name_H-M   'P 1'
#
loop_
_entity.id
_entity.type
_entity.pdbx_description
1 polymer ?
#
loop_
_entity_poly.entity_id
_entity_poly.type
_entity_poly.pdbx_seq_one_letter_code
_entity_poly.pdbx_strand_id
1 'polypeptide(L)'
;METWIDGQLVGGLYCVALGRAVFGESMFALQTDASKIALSALVALCRAHQVPQIDCQQATAHLSFMGAREVTRAQFARTVQAQAQLPDMQWQFRPIYWEQLLSHTEA
;
A
#
# COMPACT_ATOMS: atom_id res chain seq x y z
N MET A 1 6.90 5.92 -0.64
CA MET A 1 5.93 6.75 -1.37
C MET A 1 5.88 8.11 -0.72
N GLU A 2 5.90 9.17 -1.52
CA GLU A 2 5.92 10.55 -1.04
C GLU A 2 4.76 11.32 -1.64
N THR A 3 4.12 12.18 -0.85
CA THR A 3 3.05 13.08 -1.29
C THR A 3 3.60 14.49 -1.31
N TRP A 4 3.61 15.11 -2.50
CA TRP A 4 4.11 16.47 -2.71
C TRP A 4 2.98 17.39 -3.17
N ILE A 5 2.89 18.59 -2.60
CA ILE A 5 1.98 19.67 -3.03
C ILE A 5 2.81 20.93 -3.17
N ASP A 6 2.72 21.59 -4.34
CA ASP A 6 3.45 22.83 -4.64
C ASP A 6 4.96 22.77 -4.31
N GLY A 7 5.58 21.62 -4.58
CA GLY A 7 7.00 21.38 -4.32
C GLY A 7 7.37 21.14 -2.85
N GLN A 8 6.39 20.99 -1.95
CA GLN A 8 6.60 20.66 -0.54
C GLN A 8 6.23 19.22 -0.23
N LEU A 9 7.06 18.51 0.53
CA LEU A 9 6.76 17.18 1.05
C LEU A 9 5.73 17.31 2.17
N VAL A 10 4.50 16.84 1.94
CA VAL A 10 3.38 17.00 2.88
C VAL A 10 2.96 15.69 3.55
N GLY A 11 3.54 14.57 3.15
CA GLY A 11 3.27 13.27 3.75
C GLY A 11 3.96 12.14 3.00
N GLY A 12 3.84 10.94 3.52
CA GLY A 12 4.44 9.78 2.89
C GLY A 12 4.38 8.55 3.78
N LEU A 13 4.96 7.48 3.23
CA LEU A 13 5.16 6.22 3.92
C LEU A 13 6.39 5.51 3.38
N TYR A 14 6.94 4.61 4.18
CA TYR A 14 7.92 3.65 3.74
C TYR A 14 7.44 2.22 4.02
N CYS A 15 7.94 1.28 3.22
CA CYS A 15 7.61 -0.12 3.31
C CYS A 15 8.85 -0.96 3.01
N VAL A 16 8.86 -2.18 3.52
CA VAL A 16 9.79 -3.23 3.10
C VAL A 16 9.07 -4.13 2.12
N ALA A 17 9.79 -4.65 1.13
CA ALA A 17 9.28 -5.72 0.30
C ALA A 17 10.30 -6.82 0.09
N LEU A 18 9.80 -8.05 0.07
CA LEU A 18 10.53 -9.25 -0.29
C LEU A 18 9.76 -9.86 -1.47
N GLY A 19 10.31 -9.79 -2.68
CA GLY A 19 9.56 -10.12 -3.89
C GLY A 19 8.27 -9.30 -3.99
N ARG A 20 7.12 -9.98 -3.83
CA ARG A 20 5.79 -9.36 -3.80
C ARG A 20 5.11 -9.35 -2.41
N ALA A 21 5.82 -9.75 -1.36
CA ALA A 21 5.35 -9.57 0.02
C ALA A 21 5.69 -8.14 0.48
N VAL A 22 4.68 -7.30 0.75
CA VAL A 22 4.85 -5.89 1.09
C VAL A 22 4.44 -5.64 2.54
N PHE A 23 5.29 -4.95 3.29
CA PHE A 23 5.13 -4.62 4.71
C PHE A 23 5.15 -3.11 4.88
N GLY A 24 4.01 -2.50 5.20
CA GLY A 24 3.91 -1.07 5.45
C GLY A 24 4.41 -0.74 6.84
N GLU A 25 5.51 -0.01 6.98
CA GLU A 25 6.17 0.17 8.28
C GLU A 25 5.65 1.39 9.03
N SER A 26 5.65 2.56 8.38
CA SER A 26 5.16 3.79 8.98
C SER A 26 4.73 4.80 7.94
N MET A 27 3.93 5.77 8.38
CA MET A 27 3.44 6.87 7.58
C MET A 27 3.44 8.16 8.39
N PHE A 28 3.53 9.29 7.69
CA PHE A 28 3.41 10.61 8.28
C PHE A 28 2.55 11.51 7.40
N ALA A 29 1.95 12.53 8.01
CA ALA A 29 1.17 13.55 7.33
C ALA A 29 1.43 14.90 7.98
N LEU A 30 1.83 15.88 7.18
CA LEU A 30 1.98 17.29 7.55
C LEU A 30 0.80 18.13 7.05
N GLN A 31 -0.01 17.59 6.15
CA GLN A 31 -1.29 18.13 5.73
C GLN A 31 -2.38 17.04 5.77
N THR A 32 -3.63 17.47 5.86
CA THR A 32 -4.80 16.58 5.85
C THR A 32 -4.74 15.63 4.65
N ASP A 33 -5.01 14.35 4.91
CA ASP A 33 -5.07 13.26 3.93
C ASP A 33 -3.78 12.93 3.16
N ALA A 34 -2.66 13.61 3.42
CA ALA A 34 -1.41 13.37 2.70
C ALA A 34 -0.89 11.91 2.83
N SER A 35 -1.01 11.30 4.02
CA SER A 35 -0.66 9.89 4.23
C SER A 35 -1.65 8.93 3.56
N LYS A 36 -2.94 9.30 3.46
CA LYS A 36 -3.95 8.49 2.78
C LYS A 36 -3.74 8.46 1.27
N ILE A 37 -3.29 9.57 0.68
CA ILE A 37 -2.90 9.62 -0.74
C ILE A 37 -1.67 8.73 -0.95
N ALA A 38 -0.66 8.80 -0.08
CA ALA A 38 0.52 7.94 -0.16
C ALA A 38 0.16 6.44 -0.06
N LEU A 39 -0.74 6.08 0.86
CA LEU A 39 -1.25 4.72 1.00
C LEU A 39 -2.05 4.28 -0.23
N SER A 40 -2.94 5.14 -0.74
CA SER A 40 -3.69 4.87 -1.97
C SER A 40 -2.75 4.62 -3.16
N ALA A 41 -1.70 5.43 -3.32
CA ALA A 41 -0.69 5.23 -4.35
C ALA A 41 0.05 3.90 -4.20
N LEU A 42 0.41 3.51 -2.97
CA LEU A 42 0.98 2.18 -2.71
C LEU A 42 0.00 1.06 -3.08
N VAL A 43 -1.27 1.16 -2.71
CA VAL A 43 -2.29 0.17 -3.04
C VAL A 43 -2.47 0.06 -4.56
N ALA A 44 -2.54 1.18 -5.27
CA ALA A 44 -2.62 1.22 -6.73
C ALA A 44 -1.42 0.51 -7.39
N LEU A 45 -0.20 0.80 -6.93
CA LEU A 45 1.01 0.12 -7.40
C LEU A 45 0.94 -1.39 -7.12
N CYS A 46 0.61 -1.77 -5.88
CA CYS A 46 0.48 -3.16 -5.48
C CYS A 46 -0.54 -3.92 -6.34
N ARG A 47 -1.71 -3.33 -6.62
CA ARG A 47 -2.74 -3.93 -7.50
C ARG A 47 -2.23 -4.11 -8.93
N ALA A 48 -1.59 -3.09 -9.51
CA ALA A 48 -1.00 -3.18 -10.85
C ALA A 48 0.06 -4.29 -10.95
N HIS A 49 0.76 -4.59 -9.85
CA HIS A 49 1.74 -5.67 -9.73
C HIS A 49 1.17 -6.99 -9.16
N GLN A 50 -0.15 -7.11 -9.00
CA GLN A 50 -0.83 -8.30 -8.47
C GLN A 50 -0.35 -8.72 -7.08
N VAL A 51 0.06 -7.76 -6.25
CA VAL A 51 0.35 -7.99 -4.83
C VAL A 51 -0.97 -8.21 -4.09
N PRO A 52 -1.16 -9.36 -3.41
CA PRO A 52 -2.44 -9.70 -2.81
C PRO A 52 -2.73 -8.96 -1.50
N GLN A 53 -1.68 -8.53 -0.78
CA GLN A 53 -1.83 -7.88 0.52
C GLN A 53 -0.65 -6.96 0.84
N ILE A 54 -0.93 -5.94 1.64
CA ILE A 54 0.06 -5.11 2.33
C ILE A 54 -0.10 -5.42 3.81
N ASP A 55 0.95 -5.89 4.47
CA ASP A 55 0.96 -6.08 5.91
C ASP A 55 0.95 -4.72 6.62
N CYS A 56 0.14 -4.60 7.66
CA CYS A 56 0.02 -3.41 8.51
C CYS A 56 0.29 -3.73 9.99
N GLN A 57 0.91 -4.88 10.27
CA GLN A 57 1.33 -5.39 11.58
C GLN A 57 0.21 -5.43 12.63
N GLN A 58 -0.04 -4.33 13.33
CA GLN A 58 -1.05 -4.26 14.38
C GLN A 58 -2.38 -3.74 13.84
N ALA A 59 -3.47 -4.44 14.17
CA ALA A 59 -4.80 -3.95 13.91
C ALA A 59 -5.06 -2.70 14.77
N THR A 60 -5.28 -1.56 14.12
CA THR A 60 -5.69 -0.31 14.78
C THR A 60 -7.00 0.17 14.19
N ALA A 61 -7.80 0.91 14.96
CA ALA A 61 -9.05 1.47 14.47
C ALA A 61 -8.85 2.34 13.21
N HIS A 62 -7.72 3.05 13.12
CA HIS A 62 -7.36 3.84 11.96
C HIS A 62 -7.14 2.99 10.71
N LEU A 63 -6.40 1.87 10.83
CA LEU A 63 -6.16 0.95 9.71
C LEU A 63 -7.44 0.21 9.30
N SER A 64 -8.25 -0.20 10.27
CA SER A 64 -9.56 -0.83 10.00
C SER A 64 -10.50 0.10 9.25
N PHE A 65 -10.53 1.40 9.60
CA PHE A 65 -11.28 2.41 8.87
C PHE A 65 -10.80 2.54 7.41
N MET A 66 -9.51 2.33 7.15
CA MET A 66 -8.93 2.33 5.79
C MET A 66 -9.08 0.99 5.05
N GLY A 67 -9.82 0.03 5.61
CA GLY A 67 -10.12 -1.25 4.97
C GLY A 67 -9.21 -2.41 5.33
N ALA A 68 -8.31 -2.25 6.31
CA ALA A 68 -7.50 -3.36 6.82
C ALA A 68 -8.39 -4.43 7.46
N ARG A 69 -7.99 -5.69 7.34
CA ARG A 69 -8.68 -6.85 7.90
C ARG A 69 -7.67 -7.78 8.55
N GLU A 70 -8.05 -8.35 9.69
CA GLU A 70 -7.24 -9.37 10.33
C GLU A 70 -7.30 -10.68 9.52
N VAL A 71 -6.17 -11.37 9.49
CA VAL A 71 -6.04 -12.71 8.91
C VAL A 71 -5.38 -13.61 9.94
N THR A 72 -5.62 -14.92 9.85
CA THR A 72 -4.92 -15.85 10.73
C THR A 72 -3.42 -15.84 10.45
N ARG A 73 -2.59 -16.06 11.47
CA ARG A 73 -1.13 -16.20 11.31
C ARG A 73 -0.75 -17.24 10.24
N ALA A 74 -1.50 -18.35 10.16
CA ALA A 74 -1.25 -19.40 9.18
C ALA A 74 -1.58 -18.98 7.74
N GLN A 75 -2.63 -18.16 7.53
CA GLN A 75 -2.90 -17.56 6.22
C GLN A 75 -1.81 -16.54 5.86
N PHE A 76 -1.48 -15.65 6.78
CA PHE A 76 -0.43 -14.65 6.60
C PHE A 76 0.91 -15.27 6.19
N ALA A 77 1.39 -16.24 6.97
CA ALA A 77 2.68 -16.89 6.72
C ALA A 77 2.70 -17.61 5.36
N ARG A 78 1.61 -18.27 4.97
CA ARG A 78 1.49 -18.90 3.64
C ARG A 78 1.56 -17.88 2.51
N THR A 79 0.85 -16.75 2.63
CA THR A 79 0.92 -15.69 1.62
C THR A 79 2.31 -15.10 1.52
N VAL A 80 2.94 -14.74 2.64
CA VAL A 80 4.30 -14.18 2.66
C VAL A 80 5.30 -15.16 2.03
N GLN A 81 5.26 -16.44 2.40
CA GLN A 81 6.15 -17.45 1.85
C GLN A 81 6.02 -17.56 0.32
N ALA A 82 4.80 -17.55 -0.21
CA ALA A 82 4.56 -17.63 -1.65
C ALA A 82 5.01 -16.35 -2.38
N GLN A 83 4.66 -15.17 -1.84
CA GLN A 83 4.94 -13.90 -2.49
C GLN A 83 6.42 -13.49 -2.42
N ALA A 84 7.14 -13.91 -1.38
CA ALA A 84 8.57 -13.64 -1.23
C ALA A 84 9.46 -14.34 -2.26
N GLN A 85 8.94 -15.35 -2.96
CA GLN A 85 9.66 -16.06 -4.03
C GLN A 85 9.40 -15.46 -5.42
N LEU A 86 8.48 -14.52 -5.54
CA LEU A 86 8.18 -13.86 -6.81
C LEU A 86 9.22 -12.78 -7.12
N PRO A 87 9.44 -12.43 -8.39
CA PRO A 87 10.34 -11.35 -8.76
C PRO A 87 9.93 -10.03 -8.09
N ASP A 88 10.93 -9.20 -7.80
CA ASP A 88 10.73 -7.87 -7.25
C ASP A 88 9.80 -7.02 -8.12
N MET A 89 9.04 -6.15 -7.44
CA MET A 89 8.22 -5.16 -8.13
C MET A 89 9.07 -4.08 -8.77
N GLN A 90 8.56 -3.51 -9.86
CA GLN A 90 9.10 -2.26 -10.38
C GLN A 90 8.59 -1.11 -9.50
N TRP A 91 9.47 -0.56 -8.67
CA TRP A 91 9.16 0.54 -7.74
C TRP A 91 9.08 1.91 -8.44
N GLN A 92 8.40 1.96 -9.57
CA GLN A 92 8.13 3.18 -10.31
C GLN A 92 6.62 3.38 -10.41
N PHE A 93 6.10 4.37 -9.69
CA PHE A 93 4.69 4.72 -9.82
C PHE A 93 4.43 5.36 -11.20
N ARG A 94 3.38 4.90 -11.88
CA ARG A 94 2.91 5.48 -13.13
C ARG A 94 1.49 6.02 -12.93
N PRO A 95 1.14 7.20 -13.45
CA PRO A 95 -0.20 7.77 -13.28
C PRO A 95 -1.35 6.84 -13.67
N ILE A 96 -1.13 5.94 -14.65
CA ILE A 96 -2.11 4.92 -15.07
C ILE A 96 -2.54 3.98 -13.93
N TYR A 97 -1.71 3.80 -12.90
CA TYR A 97 -2.06 2.92 -11.78
C TYR A 97 -3.23 3.46 -10.95
N TRP A 98 -3.55 4.76 -11.02
CA TRP A 98 -4.76 5.30 -10.39
C TRP A 98 -6.04 4.63 -10.90
N GLU A 99 -6.04 4.11 -12.14
CA GLU A 99 -7.18 3.34 -12.65
C GLU A 99 -7.50 2.12 -11.79
N GLN A 100 -6.52 1.51 -11.11
CA GLN A 100 -6.73 0.39 -10.18
C GLN A 100 -7.62 0.73 -8.97
N LEU A 101 -7.83 2.02 -8.71
CA LEU A 101 -8.67 2.54 -7.64
C LEU A 101 -9.90 3.29 -8.16
N LEU A 102 -9.76 4.01 -9.27
CA LEU A 102 -10.80 4.90 -9.80
C LEU A 102 -11.74 4.22 -10.79
N SER A 103 -11.40 3.04 -11.34
CA SER A 103 -12.19 2.33 -12.35
C SER A 103 -13.49 1.67 -11.82
N HIS A 104 -13.98 2.10 -10.65
CA HIS A 104 -15.22 1.62 -10.03
C HIS A 104 -16.23 2.74 -9.76
N THR A 105 -16.13 3.89 -10.45
CA THR A 105 -17.21 4.87 -10.50
C THR A 105 -18.07 4.64 -11.74
N GLU A 106 -18.85 3.55 -11.74
CA GLU A 106 -20.07 3.45 -12.55
C GLU A 106 -21.26 3.21 -11.59
N ALA A 107 -22.17 4.20 -11.58
CA ALA A 107 -23.51 4.28 -11.01
C ALA A 107 -23.67 4.23 -9.47
#